data_AF-A0A848EMF0-F1
#
_entry.id   AF-A0A848EMF0-F1
#
_cell.length_a   1.000
_cell.length_b   1.000
_cell.length_c   1.000
_cell.angle_alpha   90.00
_cell.angle_beta   90.00
_cell.angle_gamma   90.00
#
_symmetry.space_group_name_H-M   'P 1'
#
loop_
_entity.id
_entity.type
_entity.pdbx_description
1 polymer ?
#
loop_
_entity_poly.entity_id
_entity_poly.type
_entity_poly.pdbx_seq_one_letter_code
_entity_poly.pdbx_strand_id
1 'polypeptide(L)'
;MKFELFQRLRGDSSDSDGASQQQGQVSPGLEDQPRQEMQPTGLAGQVETMFDQGYSEEEIKQELRGQYSDQEITDAVNQAVTDTATSTAPSDGPEPMTPYEGDEESDAASPMDEGYRQDNGPGMEGGQGGGADDTMQPPPPPPGDDNPPPQAQGAGRGAQQANTGMSQTEELVEAVVAENFQRVRAEFQNVYGEVDETQKTVEMVAEALEEMENSGADQQTEVDERINEIETQLESAQSRMDGMERAFQQVLPDLVENIRELTNLVQDLKEDSPAARQSETRSQEPETKDDIDEFTAFD
;
A
#
# COMPACT_ATOMS: atom_id res chain seq x y z
N MET A 1 -13.58 -7.52 45.86
CA MET A 1 -12.59 -6.50 46.23
C MET A 1 -12.40 -5.61 45.02
N LYS A 2 -12.63 -4.31 45.15
CA LYS A 2 -12.70 -3.33 44.05
C LYS A 2 -11.40 -2.51 44.13
N PHE A 3 -10.56 -2.60 43.11
CA PHE A 3 -9.31 -1.83 43.05
C PHE A 3 -9.54 -0.58 42.21
N GLU A 4 -9.63 0.57 42.88
CA GLU A 4 -9.56 1.90 42.30
C GLU A 4 -8.15 2.44 42.58
N LEU A 5 -7.25 2.33 41.61
CA LEU A 5 -5.87 2.84 41.61
C LEU A 5 -5.50 2.91 40.10
N PHE A 6 -5.45 4.02 39.38
CA PHE A 6 -4.86 5.32 39.65
C PHE A 6 -5.60 6.40 38.85
N GLN A 7 -6.08 7.44 39.53
CA GLN A 7 -6.25 8.78 38.97
C GLN A 7 -5.37 9.73 39.78
N ARG A 8 -4.72 10.67 39.08
CA ARG A 8 -4.03 11.89 39.55
C ARG A 8 -2.50 11.84 39.66
N LEU A 9 -1.87 12.37 38.61
CA LEU A 9 -0.76 13.32 38.60
C LEU A 9 -0.81 13.92 37.19
N ARG A 10 -1.37 15.09 36.82
CA ARG A 10 -1.39 16.50 37.28
C ARG A 10 -0.02 17.20 37.36
N GLY A 11 0.18 18.10 36.39
CA GLY A 11 1.08 19.26 36.41
C GLY A 11 2.41 18.98 35.72
N ASP A 12 3.06 19.88 35.01
CA ASP A 12 2.90 21.32 34.72
C ASP A 12 4.08 21.67 33.78
N SER A 13 4.11 22.86 33.20
CA SER A 13 5.16 23.47 32.34
C SER A 13 5.18 22.99 30.88
N SER A 14 5.21 23.85 29.87
CA SER A 14 5.58 25.26 29.82
C SER A 14 5.13 25.87 28.49
N ASP A 15 4.63 27.10 28.57
CA ASP A 15 4.45 28.02 27.44
C ASP A 15 5.72 28.11 26.57
N SER A 16 5.58 27.87 25.26
CA SER A 16 6.52 28.39 24.28
C SER A 16 5.75 29.09 23.16
N ASP A 17 5.55 30.39 23.35
CA ASP A 17 5.24 31.35 22.30
C ASP A 17 6.31 31.28 21.19
N GLY A 18 5.94 30.68 20.07
CA GLY A 18 6.75 30.56 18.87
C GLY A 18 6.03 31.13 17.66
N ALA A 19 5.72 32.43 17.71
CA ALA A 19 5.20 33.18 16.57
C ALA A 19 6.31 33.35 15.51
N SER A 20 6.34 32.47 14.51
CA SER A 20 7.04 32.71 13.26
C SER A 20 6.02 32.92 12.14
N GLN A 21 5.69 34.18 11.90
CA GLN A 21 5.19 34.66 10.61
C GLN A 21 6.20 34.25 9.54
N GLN A 22 5.85 33.29 8.69
CA GLN A 22 6.54 33.08 7.43
C GLN A 22 5.63 33.63 6.32
N GLN A 23 6.01 34.82 5.86
CA GLN A 23 5.42 35.50 4.73
C GLN A 23 5.54 34.63 3.48
N GLY A 24 4.43 34.50 2.76
CA GLY A 24 4.35 33.83 1.48
C GLY A 24 5.31 34.42 0.45
N GLN A 25 6.09 33.55 -0.16
CA GLN A 25 6.64 33.74 -1.49
C GLN A 25 5.92 32.79 -2.44
N VAL A 26 4.88 33.32 -3.08
CA VAL A 26 4.30 32.74 -4.30
C VAL A 26 5.34 32.88 -5.42
N SER A 27 6.03 31.79 -5.73
CA SER A 27 6.87 31.69 -6.93
C SER A 27 5.97 31.39 -8.14
N PRO A 28 5.94 32.24 -9.17
CA PRO A 28 5.19 31.97 -10.38
C PRO A 28 6.05 31.14 -11.36
N GLY A 29 5.46 30.08 -11.91
CA GLY A 29 5.83 29.53 -13.20
C GLY A 29 7.14 28.72 -13.24
N LEU A 30 7.05 27.43 -12.93
CA LEU A 30 7.94 26.43 -13.52
C LEU A 30 7.13 25.64 -14.55
N GLU A 31 7.30 26.05 -15.80
CA GLU A 31 6.87 25.32 -16.98
C GLU A 31 7.46 23.91 -16.96
N ASP A 32 6.57 22.98 -17.27
CA ASP A 32 6.72 21.55 -17.53
C ASP A 32 8.01 21.23 -18.32
N GLN A 33 9.11 20.99 -17.61
CA GLN A 33 10.27 20.34 -18.21
C GLN A 33 10.06 18.84 -18.09
N PRO A 34 10.16 18.08 -19.20
CA PRO A 34 10.03 16.63 -19.16
C PRO A 34 11.09 16.10 -18.18
N ARG A 35 10.63 15.55 -17.05
CA ARG A 35 11.48 14.84 -16.11
C ARG A 35 12.22 13.79 -16.92
N GLN A 36 13.53 13.99 -17.10
CA GLN A 36 14.40 12.90 -17.54
C GLN A 36 14.30 11.86 -16.44
N GLU A 37 13.56 10.78 -16.72
CA GLU A 37 13.54 9.57 -15.91
C GLU A 37 14.98 9.14 -15.74
N MET A 38 15.56 9.48 -14.58
CA MET A 38 16.83 8.92 -14.17
C MET A 38 16.55 7.43 -14.02
N GLN A 39 17.06 6.64 -14.96
CA GLN A 39 17.01 5.19 -14.87
C GLN A 39 17.44 4.80 -13.45
N PRO A 40 16.60 4.08 -12.69
CA PRO A 40 16.88 3.80 -11.30
C PRO A 40 18.14 2.91 -11.23
N THR A 41 19.29 3.52 -11.02
CA THR A 41 20.56 2.82 -10.88
C THR A 41 20.67 2.28 -9.48
N GLY A 42 20.26 1.03 -9.25
CA GLY A 42 20.36 0.38 -7.96
C GLY A 42 19.52 -0.88 -7.87
N LEU A 43 19.63 -1.56 -6.73
CA LEU A 43 18.87 -2.77 -6.40
C LEU A 43 17.35 -2.52 -6.54
N ALA A 44 16.86 -1.37 -6.05
CA ALA A 44 15.44 -1.00 -6.13
C ALA A 44 14.93 -0.97 -7.58
N GLY A 45 15.67 -0.35 -8.50
CA GLY A 45 15.30 -0.30 -9.91
C GLY A 45 15.34 -1.67 -10.60
N GLN A 46 16.27 -2.53 -10.20
CA GLN A 46 16.33 -3.90 -10.69
C GLN A 46 15.13 -4.74 -10.20
N VAL A 47 14.74 -4.59 -8.94
CA VAL A 47 13.58 -5.26 -8.34
C VAL A 47 12.28 -4.78 -9.00
N GLU A 48 12.11 -3.47 -9.18
CA GLU A 48 10.98 -2.88 -9.90
C GLU A 48 10.87 -3.41 -11.34
N THR A 49 12.00 -3.48 -12.05
CA THR A 49 12.05 -4.06 -13.42
C THR A 49 11.65 -5.55 -13.43
N MET A 50 11.98 -6.32 -12.39
CA MET A 50 11.55 -7.72 -12.29
C MET A 50 10.05 -7.85 -11.97
N PHE A 51 9.50 -6.95 -11.15
CA PHE A 51 8.05 -6.88 -10.92
C PHE A 51 7.28 -6.56 -12.20
N ASP A 52 7.76 -5.58 -12.99
CA ASP A 52 7.17 -5.24 -14.30
C ASP A 52 7.23 -6.41 -15.30
N GLN A 53 8.22 -7.29 -15.16
CA GLN A 53 8.35 -8.52 -15.96
C GLN A 53 7.46 -9.67 -15.46
N GLY A 54 6.75 -9.49 -14.34
CA GLY A 54 5.82 -10.47 -13.78
C GLY A 54 6.47 -11.53 -12.89
N TYR A 55 7.67 -11.29 -12.38
CA TYR A 55 8.30 -12.18 -11.40
C TYR A 55 7.60 -12.05 -10.04
N SER A 56 7.43 -13.18 -9.36
CA SER A 56 6.97 -13.20 -7.96
C SER A 56 8.07 -12.76 -7.00
N GLU A 57 7.69 -12.30 -5.81
CA GLU A 57 8.63 -11.88 -4.75
C GLU A 57 9.64 -12.99 -4.41
N GLU A 58 9.20 -14.25 -4.34
CA GLU A 58 10.07 -15.39 -4.08
C GLU A 58 11.09 -15.62 -5.22
N GLU A 59 10.67 -15.45 -6.47
CA GLU A 59 11.55 -15.58 -7.64
C GLU A 59 12.59 -14.45 -7.66
N ILE A 60 12.19 -13.22 -7.34
CA ILE A 60 13.09 -12.07 -7.23
C ILE A 60 14.14 -12.33 -6.14
N LYS A 61 13.72 -12.80 -4.97
CA LYS A 61 14.64 -13.17 -3.88
C LYS A 61 15.60 -14.27 -4.28
N GLN A 62 15.14 -15.24 -5.06
CA GLN A 62 15.97 -16.36 -5.50
C GLN A 62 16.99 -15.95 -6.57
N GLU A 63 16.62 -15.08 -7.51
CA GLU A 63 17.49 -14.59 -8.58
C GLU A 63 18.57 -13.63 -8.06
N LEU A 64 18.24 -12.81 -7.05
CA LEU A 64 19.16 -11.85 -6.45
C LEU A 64 20.04 -12.45 -5.36
N ARG A 65 19.69 -13.65 -4.86
CA ARG A 65 20.50 -14.40 -3.89
C ARG A 65 21.84 -14.78 -4.51
N GLY A 66 22.89 -14.11 -4.04
CA GLY A 66 24.28 -14.29 -4.50
C GLY A 66 24.92 -13.00 -4.98
N GLN A 67 24.12 -11.98 -5.30
CA GLN A 67 24.61 -10.64 -5.63
C GLN A 67 24.41 -9.66 -4.47
N TYR A 68 23.34 -9.86 -3.69
CA TYR A 68 22.95 -9.00 -2.56
C TYR A 68 22.67 -9.82 -1.31
N SER A 69 22.66 -9.17 -0.15
CA SER A 69 22.23 -9.81 1.10
C SER A 69 20.72 -9.97 1.17
N ASP A 70 20.23 -10.98 1.90
CA ASP A 70 18.79 -11.23 2.05
C ASP A 70 18.03 -10.01 2.63
N GLN A 71 18.70 -9.19 3.45
CA GLN A 71 18.13 -7.99 4.04
C GLN A 71 17.99 -6.86 3.02
N GLU A 72 19.03 -6.57 2.24
CA GLU A 72 18.97 -5.57 1.15
C GLU A 72 17.90 -5.91 0.11
N ILE A 73 17.76 -7.20 -0.21
CA ILE A 73 16.73 -7.69 -1.14
C ILE A 73 15.33 -7.43 -0.56
N THR A 74 15.12 -7.73 0.73
CA THR A 74 13.82 -7.55 1.39
C THR A 74 13.45 -6.07 1.48
N ASP A 75 14.40 -5.21 1.82
CA ASP A 75 14.19 -3.76 1.89
C ASP A 75 13.83 -3.18 0.50
N ALA A 76 14.55 -3.61 -0.54
CA ALA A 76 14.29 -3.15 -1.91
C ALA A 76 12.94 -3.65 -2.45
N VAL A 77 12.53 -4.88 -2.11
CA VAL A 77 11.20 -5.40 -2.46
C VAL A 77 10.09 -4.60 -1.78
N ASN A 78 10.20 -4.36 -0.47
CA ASN A 78 9.20 -3.59 0.27
C ASN A 78 9.08 -2.16 -0.28
N GLN A 79 10.21 -1.55 -0.63
CA GLN A 79 10.23 -0.23 -1.24
C GLN A 79 9.56 -0.22 -2.61
N ALA A 80 9.89 -1.17 -3.49
CA ALA A 80 9.28 -1.28 -4.82
C ALA A 80 7.76 -1.54 -4.76
N VAL A 81 7.29 -2.37 -3.81
CA VAL A 81 5.86 -2.63 -3.58
C VAL A 81 5.15 -1.37 -3.06
N THR A 82 5.80 -0.62 -2.18
CA THR A 82 5.25 0.64 -1.66
C THR A 82 5.16 1.70 -2.76
N ASP A 83 6.20 1.82 -3.60
CA ASP A 83 6.27 2.77 -4.69
C ASP A 83 5.26 2.45 -5.81
N THR A 84 5.05 1.16 -6.13
CA THR A 84 4.01 0.74 -7.08
C THR A 84 2.61 0.97 -6.53
N ALA A 85 2.35 0.64 -5.26
CA ALA A 85 1.06 0.93 -4.63
C ALA A 85 0.74 2.44 -4.63
N THR A 86 1.76 3.28 -4.46
CA THR A 86 1.60 4.74 -4.40
C THR A 86 1.56 5.38 -5.79
N SER A 87 2.31 4.85 -6.78
CA SER A 87 2.34 5.38 -8.16
C SER A 87 1.15 4.97 -9.02
N THR A 88 0.49 3.85 -8.71
CA THR A 88 -0.65 3.36 -9.51
C THR A 88 -1.98 3.99 -9.07
N ALA A 89 -2.01 4.82 -8.04
CA ALA A 89 -3.14 5.70 -7.80
C ALA A 89 -3.12 6.80 -8.88
N PRO A 90 -4.01 6.79 -9.88
CA PRO A 90 -4.09 7.92 -10.81
C PRO A 90 -4.29 9.18 -9.98
N SER A 91 -3.32 10.09 -10.07
CA SER A 91 -3.36 11.44 -9.52
C SER A 91 -4.37 12.30 -10.29
N ASP A 92 -5.59 11.79 -10.40
CA ASP A 92 -6.79 12.41 -10.93
C ASP A 92 -7.94 12.27 -9.90
N GLY A 93 -7.55 12.16 -8.62
CA GLY A 93 -8.46 12.37 -7.51
C GLY A 93 -8.75 13.87 -7.38
N PRO A 94 -9.99 14.25 -6.98
CA PRO A 94 -10.37 15.66 -6.83
C PRO A 94 -9.37 16.37 -5.91
N GLU A 95 -8.81 17.47 -6.40
CA GLU A 95 -7.86 18.29 -5.65
C GLU A 95 -8.41 18.53 -4.23
N PRO A 96 -7.61 18.33 -3.17
CA PRO A 96 -8.04 18.69 -1.83
C PRO A 96 -8.40 20.16 -1.84
N MET A 97 -9.67 20.48 -1.54
CA MET A 97 -10.14 21.85 -1.52
C MET A 97 -9.16 22.68 -0.70
N THR A 98 -8.58 23.68 -1.34
CA THR A 98 -7.73 24.65 -0.67
C THR A 98 -8.52 25.23 0.51
N PRO A 99 -7.89 25.33 1.69
CA PRO A 99 -8.57 25.91 2.86
C PRO A 99 -9.06 27.30 2.46
N TYR A 100 -10.37 27.49 2.56
CA TYR A 100 -11.04 28.74 2.25
C TYR A 100 -10.48 29.82 3.20
N GLU A 101 -9.59 30.66 2.68
CA GLU A 101 -9.21 31.93 3.32
C GLU A 101 -10.44 32.84 3.27
N GLY A 102 -11.33 32.64 4.25
CA GLY A 102 -12.48 33.49 4.49
C GLY A 102 -12.01 34.78 5.16
N ASP A 103 -12.08 35.87 4.39
CA ASP A 103 -12.01 37.25 4.87
C ASP A 103 -12.90 37.45 6.10
N GLU A 104 -12.31 38.12 7.08
CA GLU A 104 -12.97 38.65 8.27
C GLU A 104 -14.10 39.59 7.85
N GLU A 105 -15.36 39.33 8.21
CA GLU A 105 -16.28 40.37 8.69
C GLU A 105 -17.65 39.83 9.15
N SER A 106 -18.00 40.25 10.38
CA SER A 106 -19.34 40.60 10.86
C SER A 106 -20.36 39.52 11.29
N ASP A 107 -20.46 39.41 12.61
CA ASP A 107 -21.71 39.50 13.41
C ASP A 107 -23.01 38.98 12.76
N ALA A 108 -23.35 37.72 13.04
CA ALA A 108 -24.74 37.32 13.17
C ALA A 108 -24.88 36.13 14.13
N ALA A 109 -25.48 36.39 15.29
CA ALA A 109 -25.88 35.39 16.24
C ALA A 109 -26.94 34.44 15.65
N SER A 110 -26.72 33.13 15.78
CA SER A 110 -27.80 32.15 15.89
C SER A 110 -27.34 30.94 16.72
N PRO A 111 -28.10 30.55 17.76
CA PRO A 111 -27.85 29.37 18.58
C PRO A 111 -28.67 28.17 18.07
N MET A 112 -28.21 26.97 18.42
CA MET A 112 -28.73 25.61 18.10
C MET A 112 -27.85 24.88 17.09
N ASP A 113 -27.53 23.61 17.24
CA ASP A 113 -27.72 22.64 18.32
C ASP A 113 -26.86 21.44 17.91
N GLU A 114 -26.06 20.96 18.84
CA GLU A 114 -25.43 19.63 18.97
C GLU A 114 -25.45 18.70 17.72
N GLY A 115 -24.31 18.61 17.02
CA GLY A 115 -24.13 17.64 15.93
C GLY A 115 -22.66 17.43 15.53
N TYR A 116 -22.18 16.20 15.80
CA TYR A 116 -21.03 15.52 15.19
C TYR A 116 -19.63 16.13 15.39
N ARG A 117 -18.95 15.66 16.44
CA ARG A 117 -17.50 15.63 16.50
C ARG A 117 -16.97 14.64 15.47
N GLN A 118 -16.47 15.20 14.38
CA GLN A 118 -15.53 14.58 13.46
C GLN A 118 -14.19 14.47 14.21
N ASP A 119 -13.92 13.29 14.74
CA ASP A 119 -12.63 13.00 15.38
C ASP A 119 -11.63 12.55 14.30
N ASN A 120 -10.62 13.40 14.18
CA ASN A 120 -9.40 13.32 13.39
C ASN A 120 -8.82 11.92 13.23
N GLY A 121 -8.50 11.57 11.98
CA GLY A 121 -7.51 10.53 11.71
C GLY A 121 -6.12 10.96 12.19
N PRO A 122 -5.31 10.03 12.74
CA PRO A 122 -3.91 10.31 13.02
C PRO A 122 -3.11 10.32 11.71
N GLY A 123 -2.55 11.48 11.39
CA GLY A 123 -1.53 11.63 10.36
C GLY A 123 -0.29 10.82 10.73
N MET A 124 0.19 10.02 9.78
CA MET A 124 1.50 9.39 9.85
C MET A 124 2.56 10.43 9.48
N GLU A 125 3.07 11.10 10.51
CA GLU A 125 4.22 11.99 10.45
C GLU A 125 5.46 11.24 10.96
N GLY A 126 6.46 11.10 10.08
CA GLY A 126 7.90 11.07 10.39
C GLY A 126 8.39 10.26 11.59
N GLY A 127 8.63 8.96 11.39
CA GLY A 127 9.40 8.09 12.30
C GLY A 127 10.82 7.84 11.81
N GLN A 128 11.69 8.85 11.93
CA GLN A 128 13.13 8.72 11.73
C GLN A 128 13.78 8.11 12.99
N GLY A 129 14.16 6.83 12.93
CA GLY A 129 15.00 6.15 13.92
C GLY A 129 15.53 4.87 13.28
N GLY A 130 16.82 4.64 13.08
CA GLY A 130 17.93 4.95 13.97
C GLY A 130 18.09 3.80 14.97
N GLY A 131 18.46 2.61 14.51
CA GLY A 131 18.72 1.44 15.36
C GLY A 131 19.69 0.47 14.68
N ALA A 132 20.84 0.28 15.32
CA ALA A 132 21.98 -0.57 14.95
C ALA A 132 21.55 -1.98 14.45
N ASP A 133 21.99 -2.45 13.29
CA ASP A 133 23.31 -3.08 13.06
C ASP A 133 23.88 -3.80 14.30
N ASP A 134 23.27 -4.93 14.64
CA ASP A 134 23.87 -5.97 15.46
C ASP A 134 24.20 -7.16 14.56
N THR A 135 25.19 -6.96 13.70
CA THR A 135 25.84 -8.02 12.95
C THR A 135 26.61 -8.91 13.92
N MET A 136 25.97 -9.97 14.43
CA MET A 136 26.63 -11.03 15.19
C MET A 136 27.60 -11.82 14.31
N GLN A 137 28.80 -11.24 14.11
CA GLN A 137 29.93 -11.92 13.52
C GLN A 137 30.49 -12.92 14.54
N PRO A 138 30.50 -14.24 14.27
CA PRO A 138 31.08 -15.21 15.18
C PRO A 138 32.60 -14.94 15.32
N PRO A 139 33.15 -14.96 16.54
CA PRO A 139 34.58 -14.73 16.74
C PRO A 139 35.41 -15.82 16.05
N PRO A 140 36.52 -15.46 15.37
CA PRO A 140 37.42 -16.42 14.75
C PRO A 140 38.05 -17.34 15.81
N PRO A 141 38.27 -18.63 15.49
CA PRO A 141 38.94 -19.55 16.39
C PRO A 141 40.37 -19.07 16.68
N PRO A 142 40.87 -19.22 17.93
CA PRO A 142 42.23 -18.84 18.27
C PRO A 142 43.24 -19.65 17.44
N PRO A 143 44.33 -19.02 16.96
CA PRO A 143 45.42 -19.74 16.30
C PRO A 143 46.02 -20.77 17.26
N GLY A 144 46.11 -22.02 16.78
CA GLY A 144 46.69 -23.11 17.53
C GLY A 144 48.15 -22.83 17.87
N ASP A 145 48.44 -22.79 19.17
CA ASP A 145 49.81 -22.83 19.69
C ASP A 145 50.41 -24.21 19.37
N ASP A 146 51.45 -24.18 18.54
CA ASP A 146 52.40 -25.26 18.32
C ASP A 146 53.03 -25.68 19.65
N ASN A 147 52.55 -26.81 20.17
CA ASN A 147 53.05 -27.45 21.37
C ASN A 147 54.29 -28.30 21.02
N PRO A 148 55.51 -27.98 21.50
CA PRO A 148 56.66 -28.86 21.33
C PRO A 148 56.56 -30.11 22.24
N PRO A 149 57.09 -31.27 21.82
CA PRO A 149 56.98 -32.51 22.57
C PRO A 149 57.75 -32.47 23.89
N PRO A 150 57.16 -32.92 25.02
CA PRO A 150 57.86 -33.00 26.30
C PRO A 150 58.90 -34.12 26.28
N GLN A 151 60.16 -33.76 26.54
CA GLN A 151 61.23 -34.70 26.84
C GLN A 151 60.94 -35.45 28.13
N ALA A 152 60.92 -36.77 28.02
CA ALA A 152 60.89 -37.70 29.13
C ALA A 152 62.16 -37.60 29.97
N GLN A 153 62.02 -37.34 31.27
CA GLN A 153 63.02 -37.71 32.26
C GLN A 153 62.42 -37.75 33.68
N GLY A 154 62.65 -38.86 34.38
CA GLY A 154 62.55 -38.88 35.85
C GLY A 154 61.61 -39.92 36.43
N ALA A 155 61.92 -41.20 36.22
CA ALA A 155 61.42 -42.26 37.08
C ALA A 155 62.03 -42.15 38.48
N GLY A 156 61.18 -42.18 39.52
CA GLY A 156 61.57 -42.64 40.85
C GLY A 156 61.54 -41.58 41.96
N ARG A 157 60.39 -41.46 42.62
CA ARG A 157 60.31 -41.40 44.09
C ARG A 157 58.89 -41.69 44.56
N GLY A 158 58.73 -42.86 45.16
CA GLY A 158 57.47 -43.39 45.63
C GLY A 158 57.05 -42.85 46.99
N ALA A 159 55.72 -42.82 47.14
CA ALA A 159 54.99 -43.35 48.29
C ALA A 159 55.30 -42.75 49.66
N GLN A 160 54.93 -41.47 49.86
CA GLN A 160 54.57 -40.95 51.20
C GLN A 160 53.67 -39.71 51.19
N GLN A 161 53.05 -39.37 50.04
CA GLN A 161 52.21 -38.18 49.87
C GLN A 161 50.76 -38.57 49.48
N ALA A 162 50.21 -39.62 50.07
CA ALA A 162 48.89 -40.14 49.71
C ALA A 162 47.74 -39.58 50.56
N ASN A 163 48.00 -38.83 51.65
CA ASN A 163 46.95 -38.42 52.59
C ASN A 163 46.69 -36.90 52.62
N THR A 164 47.61 -36.07 52.14
CA THR A 164 47.40 -34.61 52.03
C THR A 164 46.75 -34.20 50.71
N GLY A 165 46.79 -35.07 49.70
CA GLY A 165 46.17 -34.82 48.40
C GLY A 165 44.63 -34.90 48.43
N MET A 166 44.05 -35.69 49.34
CA MET A 166 42.59 -35.85 49.41
C MET A 166 41.87 -34.55 49.82
N SER A 167 42.41 -33.82 50.80
CA SER A 167 41.81 -32.53 51.20
C SER A 167 41.91 -31.45 50.11
N GLN A 168 42.98 -31.47 49.30
CA GLN A 168 43.12 -30.56 48.16
C GLN A 168 42.17 -30.91 47.01
N THR A 169 41.92 -32.21 46.80
CA THR A 169 40.91 -32.65 45.82
C THR A 169 39.49 -32.33 46.27
N GLU A 170 39.19 -32.43 47.57
CA GLU A 170 37.87 -32.07 48.12
C GLU A 170 37.60 -30.57 47.97
N GLU A 171 38.56 -29.71 48.30
CA GLU A 171 38.44 -28.26 48.13
C GLU A 171 38.28 -27.87 46.65
N LEU A 172 39.02 -28.53 45.74
CA LEU A 172 38.86 -28.31 44.30
C LEU A 172 37.49 -28.74 43.80
N VAL A 173 37.00 -29.89 44.26
CA VAL A 173 35.66 -30.38 43.90
C VAL A 173 34.59 -29.45 44.45
N GLU A 174 34.71 -28.96 45.68
CA GLU A 174 33.76 -28.00 46.25
C GLU A 174 33.76 -26.67 45.49
N ALA A 175 34.94 -26.15 45.12
CA ALA A 175 35.07 -24.94 44.32
C ALA A 175 34.41 -25.09 42.94
N VAL A 176 34.68 -26.21 42.25
CA VAL A 176 34.08 -26.52 40.94
C VAL A 176 32.57 -26.69 41.04
N VAL A 177 32.07 -27.35 42.11
CA VAL A 177 30.63 -27.51 42.34
C VAL A 177 29.97 -26.16 42.63
N ALA A 178 30.59 -25.30 43.44
CA ALA A 178 30.09 -23.97 43.74
C ALA A 178 30.03 -23.08 42.51
N GLU A 179 31.08 -23.09 41.68
CA GLU A 179 31.13 -22.34 40.41
C GLU A 179 30.04 -22.80 39.44
N ASN A 180 29.91 -24.12 39.24
CA ASN A 180 28.84 -24.67 38.39
C ASN A 180 27.45 -24.33 38.91
N PHE A 181 27.24 -24.35 40.23
CA PHE A 181 25.95 -23.99 40.81
C PHE A 181 25.64 -22.50 40.61
N GLN A 182 26.63 -21.62 40.70
CA GLN A 182 26.48 -20.20 40.39
C GLN A 182 26.15 -19.99 38.91
N ARG A 183 26.83 -20.68 38.00
CA ARG A 183 26.55 -20.64 36.56
C ARG A 183 25.14 -21.10 36.25
N VAL A 184 24.73 -22.26 36.76
CA VAL A 184 23.36 -22.79 36.58
C VAL A 184 22.32 -21.82 37.11
N ARG A 185 22.55 -21.20 38.27
CA ARG A 185 21.65 -20.18 38.81
C ARG A 185 21.53 -18.96 37.89
N ALA A 186 22.63 -18.49 37.32
CA ALA A 186 22.62 -17.37 36.39
C ALA A 186 21.84 -17.70 35.11
N GLU A 187 22.05 -18.90 34.53
CA GLU A 187 21.28 -19.38 33.37
C GLU A 187 19.78 -19.45 33.67
N PHE A 188 19.38 -19.97 34.85
CA PHE A 188 17.96 -19.98 35.23
C PHE A 188 17.36 -18.57 35.33
N GLN A 189 18.11 -17.60 35.89
CA GLN A 189 17.65 -16.22 35.95
C GLN A 189 17.48 -15.61 34.56
N ASN A 190 18.37 -15.93 33.62
CA ASN A 190 18.24 -15.51 32.23
C ASN A 190 16.99 -16.12 31.58
N VAL A 191 16.80 -17.44 31.70
CA VAL A 191 15.63 -18.14 31.17
C VAL A 191 14.32 -17.57 31.74
N TYR A 192 14.27 -17.23 33.03
CA TYR A 192 13.08 -16.57 33.60
C TYR A 192 12.82 -15.19 33.00
N GLY A 193 13.88 -14.44 32.67
CA GLY A 193 13.75 -13.16 31.95
C GLY A 193 13.20 -13.34 30.54
N GLU A 194 13.76 -14.28 29.78
CA GLU A 194 13.31 -14.59 28.42
C GLU A 194 11.86 -15.10 28.39
N VAL A 195 11.45 -15.90 29.39
CA VAL A 195 10.06 -16.37 29.52
C VAL A 195 9.10 -15.20 29.81
N ASP A 196 9.48 -14.25 30.66
CA ASP A 196 8.68 -13.06 30.96
C ASP A 196 8.53 -12.16 29.72
N GLU A 197 9.61 -11.98 28.95
CA GLU A 197 9.59 -11.22 27.68
C GLU A 197 8.75 -11.93 26.61
N THR A 198 8.86 -13.24 26.51
CA THR A 198 8.03 -14.06 25.61
C THR A 198 6.55 -13.95 26.00
N GLN A 199 6.24 -14.01 27.30
CA GLN A 199 4.87 -13.84 27.78
C GLN A 199 4.29 -12.47 27.40
N LYS A 200 5.05 -11.39 27.61
CA LYS A 200 4.63 -10.04 27.18
C LYS A 200 4.40 -9.96 25.67
N THR A 201 5.27 -10.60 24.89
CA THR A 201 5.11 -10.64 23.43
C THR A 201 3.83 -11.38 23.03
N VAL A 202 3.51 -12.49 23.68
CA VAL A 202 2.25 -13.23 23.47
C VAL A 202 1.04 -12.39 23.86
N GLU A 203 1.11 -11.64 24.97
CA GLU A 203 0.03 -10.73 25.38
C GLU A 203 -0.19 -9.60 24.36
N MET A 204 0.88 -8.97 23.84
CA MET A 204 0.78 -7.96 22.79
C MET A 204 0.21 -8.52 21.48
N VAL A 205 0.60 -9.74 21.09
CA VAL A 205 0.07 -10.40 19.89
C VAL A 205 -1.42 -10.73 20.06
N ALA A 206 -1.84 -11.15 21.26
CA ALA A 206 -3.23 -11.42 21.56
C ALA A 206 -4.10 -10.15 21.48
N GLU A 207 -3.61 -9.03 22.03
CA GLU A 207 -4.28 -7.73 21.94
C GLU A 207 -4.39 -7.24 20.49
N ALA A 208 -3.31 -7.34 19.71
CA ALA A 208 -3.33 -6.99 18.29
C ALA A 208 -4.29 -7.87 17.47
N LEU A 209 -4.42 -9.16 17.83
CA LEU A 209 -5.36 -10.07 17.16
C LEU A 209 -6.81 -9.72 17.50
N GLU A 210 -7.09 -9.34 18.75
CA GLU A 210 -8.42 -8.88 19.16
C GLU A 210 -8.81 -7.55 18.47
N GLU A 211 -7.87 -6.61 18.34
CA GLU A 211 -8.09 -5.37 17.57
C GLU A 211 -8.34 -5.64 16.07
N MET A 212 -7.60 -6.59 15.48
CA MET A 212 -7.79 -7.01 14.09
C MET A 212 -9.16 -7.70 13.89
N GLU A 213 -9.59 -8.52 14.84
CA GLU A 213 -10.90 -9.19 14.79
C GLU A 213 -12.04 -8.17 14.86
N ASN A 214 -11.94 -7.19 15.76
CA ASN A 214 -12.94 -6.13 15.90
C ASN A 214 -13.00 -5.21 14.67
N SER A 215 -11.85 -4.73 14.19
CA SER A 215 -11.80 -3.90 12.98
C SER A 215 -12.24 -4.66 11.73
N GLY A 216 -11.99 -5.96 11.64
CA GLY A 216 -12.49 -6.81 10.55
C GLY A 216 -14.02 -6.93 10.56
N ALA A 217 -14.64 -7.03 11.73
CA ALA A 217 -16.10 -7.08 11.86
C ALA A 217 -16.76 -5.73 11.49
N ASP A 218 -16.15 -4.61 11.88
CA ASP A 218 -16.62 -3.28 11.52
C ASP A 218 -16.54 -3.04 10.01
N GLN A 219 -15.43 -3.44 9.37
CA GLN A 219 -15.26 -3.34 7.92
C GLN A 219 -16.26 -4.20 7.15
N GLN A 220 -16.54 -5.43 7.61
CA GLN A 220 -17.56 -6.27 6.99
C GLN A 220 -18.95 -5.62 7.08
N THR A 221 -19.28 -5.01 8.22
CA THR A 221 -20.54 -4.30 8.41
C THR A 221 -20.64 -3.09 7.46
N GLU A 222 -19.56 -2.31 7.31
CA GLU A 222 -19.52 -1.19 6.36
C GLU A 222 -19.69 -1.65 4.91
N VAL A 223 -19.05 -2.76 4.53
CA VAL A 223 -19.19 -3.34 3.18
C VAL A 223 -20.62 -3.80 2.93
N ASP A 224 -21.25 -4.46 3.89
CA ASP A 224 -22.65 -4.88 3.79
C ASP A 224 -23.59 -3.67 3.66
N GLU A 225 -23.37 -2.59 4.42
CA GLU A 225 -24.12 -1.34 4.29
C GLU A 225 -23.98 -0.72 2.90
N ARG A 226 -22.75 -0.65 2.35
CA ARG A 226 -22.50 -0.14 0.99
C ARG A 226 -23.15 -1.01 -0.08
N ILE A 227 -23.12 -2.34 0.08
CA ILE A 227 -23.78 -3.26 -0.86
C ILE A 227 -25.29 -3.02 -0.87
N ASN A 228 -25.92 -2.87 0.31
CA ASN A 228 -27.34 -2.56 0.42
C ASN A 228 -27.69 -1.20 -0.19
N GLU A 229 -26.82 -0.20 -0.04
CA GLU A 229 -26.99 1.11 -0.67
C GLU A 229 -26.93 0.99 -2.21
N ILE A 230 -25.94 0.27 -2.74
CA ILE A 230 -25.80 0.03 -4.18
C ILE A 230 -27.01 -0.72 -4.73
N GLU A 231 -27.52 -1.73 -4.02
CA GLU A 231 -28.73 -2.46 -4.41
C GLU A 231 -29.93 -1.51 -4.52
N THR A 232 -30.11 -0.63 -3.53
CA THR A 232 -31.17 0.40 -3.54
C THR A 232 -31.00 1.37 -4.72
N GLN A 233 -29.77 1.81 -5.02
CA GLN A 233 -29.49 2.67 -6.16
C GLN A 233 -29.75 1.96 -7.50
N LEU A 234 -29.43 0.66 -7.59
CA LEU A 234 -29.67 -0.17 -8.76
C LEU A 234 -31.17 -0.36 -9.02
N GLU A 235 -31.96 -0.64 -7.98
CA GLU A 235 -33.42 -0.73 -8.07
C GLU A 235 -34.05 0.59 -8.55
N SER A 236 -33.57 1.72 -8.01
CA SER A 236 -33.99 3.06 -8.44
C SER A 236 -33.63 3.33 -9.90
N ALA A 237 -32.42 2.96 -10.32
CA ALA A 237 -31.96 3.09 -11.70
C ALA A 237 -32.80 2.21 -12.66
N GLN A 238 -33.10 0.96 -12.27
CA GLN A 238 -33.96 0.06 -13.03
C GLN A 238 -35.37 0.66 -13.21
N SER A 239 -35.97 1.20 -12.13
CA SER A 239 -37.28 1.84 -12.21
C SER A 239 -37.30 3.04 -13.17
N ARG A 240 -36.24 3.85 -13.16
CA ARG A 240 -36.08 4.97 -14.11
C ARG A 240 -35.90 4.47 -15.55
N MET A 241 -35.11 3.43 -15.74
CA MET A 241 -34.86 2.81 -17.04
C MET A 241 -36.16 2.25 -17.64
N ASP A 242 -36.98 1.55 -16.84
CA ASP A 242 -38.29 1.06 -17.24
C ASP A 242 -39.23 2.20 -17.64
N GLY A 243 -39.21 3.31 -16.88
CA GLY A 243 -39.97 4.52 -17.21
C GLY A 243 -39.56 5.13 -18.54
N MET A 244 -38.25 5.21 -18.80
CA MET A 244 -37.69 5.71 -20.05
C MET A 244 -37.99 4.78 -21.22
N GLU A 245 -37.93 3.46 -21.02
CA GLU A 245 -38.30 2.47 -22.02
C GLU A 245 -39.77 2.64 -22.44
N ARG A 246 -40.68 2.79 -21.47
CA ARG A 246 -42.10 3.06 -21.76
C ARG A 246 -42.30 4.36 -22.52
N ALA A 247 -41.56 5.41 -22.17
CA ALA A 247 -41.60 6.67 -22.91
C ALA A 247 -41.13 6.50 -24.35
N PHE A 248 -40.03 5.76 -24.59
CA PHE A 248 -39.59 5.44 -25.95
C PHE A 248 -40.63 4.61 -26.72
N GLN A 249 -41.20 3.59 -26.09
CA GLN A 249 -42.26 2.79 -26.70
C GLN A 249 -43.48 3.64 -27.12
N GLN A 250 -43.78 4.73 -26.40
CA GLN A 250 -44.84 5.67 -26.76
C GLN A 250 -44.45 6.65 -27.87
N VAL A 251 -43.21 7.13 -27.89
CA VAL A 251 -42.77 8.15 -28.86
C VAL A 251 -42.43 7.54 -30.24
N LEU A 252 -41.99 6.28 -30.28
CA LEU A 252 -41.59 5.64 -31.53
C LEU A 252 -42.72 5.52 -32.57
N PRO A 253 -43.96 5.12 -32.23
CA PRO A 253 -45.07 5.09 -33.19
C PRO A 253 -45.35 6.45 -33.83
N ASP A 254 -45.43 7.51 -33.01
CA ASP A 254 -45.68 8.87 -33.49
C ASP A 254 -44.55 9.34 -34.41
N LEU A 255 -43.29 9.04 -34.07
CA LEU A 255 -42.14 9.38 -34.92
C LEU A 255 -42.20 8.66 -36.27
N VAL A 256 -42.55 7.37 -36.28
CA VAL A 256 -42.69 6.57 -37.50
C VAL A 256 -43.84 7.08 -38.37
N GLU A 257 -44.97 7.46 -37.76
CA GLU A 257 -46.12 8.03 -38.46
C GLU A 257 -45.77 9.38 -39.08
N ASN A 258 -45.13 10.28 -38.33
CA ASN A 258 -44.65 11.56 -38.84
C ASN A 258 -43.63 11.41 -40.00
N ILE A 259 -42.71 10.45 -39.92
CA ILE A 259 -41.76 10.17 -41.01
C ILE A 259 -42.50 9.64 -42.25
N ARG A 260 -43.52 8.79 -42.07
CA ARG A 260 -44.36 8.31 -43.19
C ARG A 260 -45.16 9.45 -43.81
N GLU A 261 -45.77 10.31 -43.02
CA GLU A 261 -46.50 11.49 -43.50
C GLU A 261 -45.58 12.44 -44.28
N LEU A 262 -44.39 12.73 -43.74
CA LEU A 262 -43.39 13.55 -44.42
C LEU A 262 -42.93 12.91 -45.73
N THR A 263 -42.75 11.58 -45.74
CA THR A 263 -42.36 10.83 -46.94
C THR A 263 -43.46 10.90 -48.01
N ASN A 264 -44.73 10.74 -47.62
CA ASN A 264 -45.87 10.88 -48.53
C ASN A 264 -45.98 12.30 -49.06
N LEU A 265 -45.85 13.31 -48.20
CA LEU A 265 -45.87 14.72 -48.59
C LEU A 265 -44.77 15.05 -49.60
N VAL A 266 -43.55 14.53 -49.40
CA VAL A 266 -42.44 14.72 -50.34
C VAL A 266 -42.70 14.01 -51.67
N GLN A 267 -43.35 12.85 -51.67
CA GLN A 267 -43.76 12.15 -52.90
C GLN A 267 -44.85 12.92 -53.65
N ASP A 268 -45.91 13.35 -52.97
CA ASP A 268 -46.98 14.17 -53.53
C ASP A 268 -46.43 15.46 -54.14
N LEU A 269 -45.53 16.13 -53.42
CA LEU A 269 -44.90 17.37 -53.89
C LEU A 269 -43.95 17.13 -55.09
N LYS A 270 -43.38 15.93 -55.21
CA LYS A 270 -42.59 15.52 -56.37
C LYS A 270 -43.46 15.21 -57.59
N GLU A 271 -44.63 14.62 -57.40
CA GLU A 271 -45.61 14.34 -58.48
C GLU A 271 -46.31 15.60 -59.01
N ASP A 272 -46.62 16.55 -58.12
CA ASP A 272 -47.21 17.83 -58.47
C ASP A 272 -46.18 18.87 -58.93
N SER A 273 -44.89 18.65 -58.65
CA SER A 273 -43.85 19.55 -59.15
C SER A 273 -43.78 19.49 -60.68
N PRO A 274 -44.05 20.60 -61.39
CA PRO A 274 -44.09 20.65 -62.86
C PRO A 274 -42.73 20.38 -63.50
N ALA A 275 -41.64 20.37 -62.72
CA ALA A 275 -40.30 20.00 -63.17
C ALA A 275 -40.16 18.51 -63.51
N ALA A 276 -40.86 17.60 -62.82
CA ALA A 276 -40.81 16.17 -63.10
C ALA A 276 -41.55 15.79 -64.40
N ARG A 277 -42.64 16.52 -64.72
CA ARG A 277 -43.44 16.28 -65.93
C ARG A 277 -42.74 16.72 -67.23
N GLN A 278 -41.69 17.54 -67.16
CA GLN A 278 -40.93 17.96 -68.35
C GLN A 278 -39.77 17.02 -68.70
N SER A 279 -39.33 16.15 -67.79
CA SER A 279 -38.24 15.19 -68.06
C SER A 279 -38.69 13.89 -68.72
N GLU A 280 -39.92 13.43 -68.54
CA GLU A 280 -40.40 12.17 -69.14
C GLU A 280 -40.73 12.27 -70.64
N THR A 281 -40.95 13.48 -71.17
CA THR A 281 -41.23 13.67 -72.60
C THR A 281 -39.96 13.79 -73.46
N ARG A 282 -38.76 13.78 -72.88
CA ARG A 282 -37.50 13.97 -73.64
C ARG A 282 -36.62 12.72 -73.77
N SER A 283 -37.02 11.58 -73.21
CA SER A 283 -36.22 10.33 -73.27
C SER A 283 -36.70 9.29 -74.29
N GLN A 284 -37.59 9.65 -75.23
CA GLN A 284 -37.70 8.92 -76.50
C GLN A 284 -36.80 9.59 -77.54
N GLU A 285 -35.49 9.55 -77.33
CA GLU A 285 -34.53 9.74 -78.42
C GLU A 285 -33.73 8.44 -78.54
N PRO A 286 -33.73 7.79 -79.72
CA PRO A 286 -33.18 6.46 -79.90
C PRO A 286 -31.65 6.46 -79.79
N GLU A 287 -31.16 5.34 -79.27
CA GLU A 287 -29.77 4.87 -79.27
C GLU A 287 -28.88 5.50 -80.35
N THR A 288 -27.90 6.30 -79.93
CA THR A 288 -26.57 6.25 -80.55
C THR A 288 -25.67 5.43 -79.64
N LYS A 289 -25.67 4.16 -79.99
CA LYS A 289 -24.65 3.16 -79.76
C LYS A 289 -23.31 3.74 -80.24
N ASP A 290 -22.60 4.45 -79.38
CA ASP A 290 -21.21 4.82 -79.63
C ASP A 290 -20.32 4.00 -78.70
N ASP A 291 -19.58 3.15 -79.39
CA ASP A 291 -18.48 2.35 -78.92
C ASP A 291 -17.48 3.24 -78.16
N ILE A 292 -17.31 3.01 -76.87
CA ILE A 292 -16.10 3.39 -76.16
C ILE A 292 -15.58 2.13 -75.49
N ASP A 293 -14.87 1.40 -76.33
CA ASP A 293 -13.77 0.53 -75.94
C ASP A 293 -12.90 1.18 -74.85
N GLU A 294 -12.46 0.33 -73.93
CA GLU A 294 -11.06 0.29 -73.52
C GLU A 294 -10.52 1.50 -72.74
N PHE A 295 -10.37 1.35 -71.42
CA PHE A 295 -9.06 1.55 -70.79
C PHE A 295 -8.98 0.95 -69.37
N THR A 296 -8.33 -0.21 -69.32
CA THR A 296 -7.30 -0.64 -68.36
C THR A 296 -7.50 -0.49 -66.84
N ALA A 297 -7.41 -1.67 -66.20
CA ALA A 297 -6.90 -1.93 -64.87
C ALA A 297 -5.75 -1.03 -64.42
N PHE A 298 -5.75 -0.67 -63.12
CA PHE A 298 -4.54 -0.60 -62.31
C PHE A 298 -4.90 -0.87 -60.84
N ASP A 299 -4.11 -1.77 -60.25
CA ASP A 299 -4.04 -2.35 -58.89
C ASP A 299 -5.01 -1.87 -57.79
#